data_AF-A0A8S1NTV6-F1
#
_entry.id   AF-A0A8S1NTV6-F1
#
_cell.length_a   1.000
_cell.length_b   1.000
_cell.length_c   1.000
_cell.angle_alpha   90.00
_cell.angle_beta   90.00
_cell.angle_gamma   90.00
#
_symmetry.space_group_name_H-M   'P 1'
#
loop_
_entity.id
_entity.type
_entity.pdbx_description
1 polymer ?
#
loop_
_entity_poly.entity_id
_entity_poly.type
_entity_poly.pdbx_seq_one_letter_code
_entity_poly.pdbx_strand_id
1 'polypeptide(L)'
;MKKEDQQKLLQETQILMDIDHPNIVKLYEMYQDDHSYYLISEYCEGGELFEKIKIAQFLTEKEIASYIKQILSAVSYCHSMNIVHRDLKPENIVFDAKHQGANLKIIDFGASVKIENSEKLNKKIGTPFYVAPEVLYGSYDEKCDIWSIGVILYVLLCGYPPFFAQNEAQVLAKVKKGTYQFDSQDWAKVSLQAKDLIRRMLFFNPSQRISANDALQHQWITNNKSKGQLNNQSLKKLQDFDSKNKLKYAILQFITVQVITSQEKDELMKNFQEIDKNGDGTVSKEELLNAYIKLYKGDQLAAQQIVNELFPHLDANGSGKVDFSEFITASINKDRSLSKKKIEQSFKLFDLDGNGLITKTEINQLFGDEIDDNMWKEILKECDANEDGMISLSEFINLLESKFKGKL
;
A
#
# COMPACT_ATOMS: atom_id res chain seq x y z
N MET A 1 -15.12 -24.09 -10.53
CA MET A 1 -15.43 -23.17 -9.41
C MET A 1 -16.93 -22.85 -9.39
N LYS A 2 -17.58 -22.69 -8.23
CA LYS A 2 -19.00 -22.26 -8.18
C LYS A 2 -19.09 -20.79 -8.62
N LYS A 3 -20.21 -20.37 -9.22
CA LYS A 3 -20.42 -18.98 -9.69
C LYS A 3 -20.17 -17.94 -8.59
N GLU A 4 -20.60 -18.20 -7.37
CA GLU A 4 -20.38 -17.29 -6.23
C GLU A 4 -18.90 -17.13 -5.87
N ASP A 5 -18.10 -18.20 -5.97
CA ASP A 5 -16.67 -18.14 -5.65
C ASP A 5 -15.91 -17.42 -6.76
N GLN A 6 -16.34 -17.56 -8.02
CA GLN A 6 -15.83 -16.77 -9.14
C GLN A 6 -16.11 -15.28 -8.98
N GLN A 7 -17.32 -14.91 -8.54
CA GLN A 7 -17.66 -13.50 -8.28
C GLN A 7 -16.82 -12.90 -7.15
N LYS A 8 -16.60 -13.64 -6.05
CA LYS A 8 -15.73 -13.18 -4.96
C LYS A 8 -14.30 -12.96 -5.45
N LEU A 9 -13.78 -13.89 -6.25
CA LEU A 9 -12.44 -13.76 -6.81
C LEU A 9 -12.30 -12.52 -7.68
N LEU A 10 -13.22 -12.31 -8.62
CA LEU A 10 -13.21 -11.12 -9.48
C LEU A 10 -13.36 -9.83 -8.68
N GLN A 11 -14.16 -9.84 -7.60
CA GLN A 11 -14.28 -8.71 -6.69
C GLN A 11 -12.98 -8.43 -5.94
N GLU A 12 -12.31 -9.47 -5.42
CA GLU A 12 -10.99 -9.35 -4.79
C GLU A 12 -9.95 -8.80 -5.77
N THR A 13 -9.90 -9.33 -6.99
CA THR A 13 -9.03 -8.85 -8.06
C THR A 13 -9.26 -7.38 -8.33
N GLN A 14 -10.53 -6.95 -8.49
CA GLN A 14 -10.84 -5.54 -8.74
C GLN A 14 -10.39 -4.65 -7.57
N ILE A 15 -10.64 -5.06 -6.33
CA ILE A 15 -10.21 -4.31 -5.15
C ILE A 15 -8.68 -4.17 -5.13
N LEU A 16 -7.95 -5.26 -5.37
CA LEU A 16 -6.49 -5.26 -5.38
C LEU A 16 -5.89 -4.46 -6.55
N MET A 17 -6.58 -4.36 -7.69
CA MET A 17 -6.18 -3.49 -8.81
C MET A 17 -6.44 -2.00 -8.53
N ASP A 18 -7.50 -1.68 -7.77
CA ASP A 18 -7.89 -0.30 -7.44
C ASP A 18 -7.00 0.33 -6.34
N ILE A 19 -6.30 -0.47 -5.54
CA ILE A 19 -5.54 0.01 -4.37
C ILE A 19 -4.03 0.02 -4.61
N ASP A 20 -3.38 1.12 -4.23
CA ASP A 20 -1.93 1.22 -4.23
C ASP A 20 -1.43 1.83 -2.91
N HIS A 21 -0.91 0.97 -2.04
CA HIS A 21 -0.47 1.38 -0.71
C HIS A 21 0.80 0.62 -0.30
N PRO A 22 1.77 1.29 0.37
CA PRO A 22 3.04 0.68 0.75
C PRO A 22 2.91 -0.58 1.60
N ASN A 23 1.89 -0.63 2.46
CA ASN A 23 1.61 -1.73 3.38
C ASN A 23 0.48 -2.68 2.93
N ILE A 24 0.10 -2.66 1.65
CA ILE A 24 -0.83 -3.62 1.04
C ILE A 24 -0.09 -4.42 -0.03
N VAL A 25 -0.41 -5.70 -0.20
CA VAL A 25 0.14 -6.53 -1.27
C VAL A 25 -0.27 -5.99 -2.64
N LYS A 26 0.69 -5.90 -3.56
CA LYS A 26 0.40 -5.48 -4.93
C LYS A 26 -0.04 -6.67 -5.78
N LEU A 27 -1.18 -6.55 -6.45
CA LEU A 27 -1.53 -7.46 -7.53
C LEU A 27 -0.96 -6.89 -8.83
N TYR A 28 -0.26 -7.73 -9.57
CA TYR A 28 0.31 -7.36 -10.87
C TYR A 28 -0.65 -7.73 -11.99
N GLU A 29 -1.09 -8.99 -12.05
CA GLU A 29 -1.84 -9.52 -13.19
C GLU A 29 -2.81 -10.63 -12.74
N MET A 30 -3.83 -10.86 -13.55
CA MET A 30 -4.72 -12.01 -13.43
C MET A 30 -4.81 -12.75 -14.77
N TYR A 31 -4.51 -14.05 -14.75
CA TYR A 31 -4.73 -14.95 -15.88
C TYR A 31 -5.87 -15.91 -15.58
N GLN A 32 -6.49 -16.40 -16.65
CA GLN A 32 -7.51 -17.43 -16.58
C GLN A 32 -7.28 -18.45 -17.69
N ASP A 33 -7.36 -19.74 -17.35
CA ASP A 33 -7.51 -20.83 -18.31
C ASP A 33 -8.87 -21.55 -18.12
N ASP A 34 -9.07 -22.67 -18.82
CA ASP A 34 -10.31 -23.44 -18.76
C ASP A 34 -10.62 -24.04 -17.37
N HIS A 35 -9.65 -24.03 -16.44
CA HIS A 35 -9.72 -24.77 -15.18
C HIS A 35 -9.45 -23.91 -13.94
N SER A 36 -8.67 -22.83 -14.09
CA SER A 36 -8.08 -22.10 -12.98
C SER A 36 -7.96 -20.61 -13.26
N TYR A 37 -7.89 -19.84 -12.18
CA TYR A 37 -7.48 -18.44 -12.19
C TYR A 37 -6.11 -18.34 -11.51
N TYR A 38 -5.25 -17.50 -12.05
CA TYR A 38 -3.90 -17.28 -11.55
C TYR A 38 -3.75 -15.80 -11.21
N LEU A 39 -3.53 -15.49 -9.93
CA LEU A 39 -3.31 -14.13 -9.47
C LEU A 39 -1.81 -13.95 -9.24
N ILE A 40 -1.19 -13.11 -10.06
CA ILE A 40 0.24 -12.80 -9.97
C ILE A 40 0.39 -11.59 -9.06
N SER A 41 0.98 -11.78 -7.88
CA SER A 41 1.10 -10.74 -6.85
C SER A 41 2.53 -10.61 -6.31
N GLU A 42 2.77 -9.55 -5.56
CA GLU A 42 4.01 -9.29 -4.85
C GLU A 42 4.37 -10.46 -3.91
N TYR A 43 5.55 -11.05 -4.13
CA TYR A 43 6.07 -12.11 -3.27
C TYR A 43 6.67 -11.52 -1.97
N CYS A 44 6.06 -11.86 -0.83
CA CYS A 44 6.51 -11.44 0.50
C CYS A 44 7.30 -12.58 1.18
N GLU A 45 8.63 -12.47 1.22
CA GLU A 45 9.51 -13.55 1.71
C GLU A 45 9.65 -13.57 3.24
N GLY A 46 9.16 -12.52 3.92
CA GLY A 46 9.41 -12.30 5.34
C GLY A 46 8.56 -13.13 6.29
N GLY A 47 7.54 -13.84 5.80
CA GLY A 47 6.65 -14.67 6.61
C GLY A 47 5.70 -13.86 7.50
N GLU A 48 4.86 -14.57 8.25
CA GLU A 48 3.79 -13.98 9.08
C GLU A 48 4.32 -13.19 10.29
N LEU A 49 3.60 -12.13 10.66
CA LEU A 49 3.94 -11.26 11.79
C LEU A 49 4.13 -12.06 13.08
N PHE A 50 3.18 -12.94 13.39
CA PHE A 50 3.17 -13.65 14.66
C PHE A 50 4.23 -14.75 14.76
N GLU A 51 4.63 -15.36 13.64
CA GLU A 51 5.73 -16.32 13.63
C GLU A 51 7.06 -15.64 13.95
N LYS A 52 7.32 -14.45 13.37
CA LYS A 52 8.52 -13.66 13.77
C LYS A 52 8.48 -13.27 15.24
N ILE A 53 7.32 -12.95 15.79
CA ILE A 53 7.19 -12.52 17.19
C ILE A 53 7.42 -13.67 18.17
N LYS A 54 6.88 -14.86 17.88
CA LYS A 54 7.15 -16.08 18.66
C LYS A 54 8.65 -16.35 18.78
N ILE A 55 9.41 -16.07 17.71
CA ILE A 55 10.87 -16.26 17.67
C ILE A 55 11.60 -15.15 18.45
N ALA A 56 11.15 -13.89 18.35
CA ALA A 56 11.82 -12.72 18.94
C ALA A 56 11.80 -12.68 20.48
N GLN A 57 10.92 -13.47 21.14
CA GLN A 57 10.69 -13.57 22.59
C GLN A 57 10.23 -12.27 23.30
N PHE A 58 10.75 -11.09 22.92
CA PHE A 58 10.36 -9.79 23.48
C PHE A 58 10.36 -8.71 22.40
N LEU A 59 9.26 -7.97 22.29
CA LEU A 59 9.18 -6.73 21.53
C LEU A 59 8.96 -5.54 22.45
N THR A 60 9.56 -4.42 22.11
CA THR A 60 9.29 -3.15 22.79
C THR A 60 7.98 -2.54 22.29
N GLU A 61 7.32 -1.71 23.11
CA GLU A 61 6.14 -0.96 22.66
C GLU A 61 6.44 -0.09 21.43
N LYS A 62 7.68 0.38 21.29
CA LYS A 62 8.10 1.16 20.12
C LYS A 62 8.05 0.34 18.83
N GLU A 63 8.53 -0.91 18.87
CA GLU A 63 8.48 -1.82 17.71
C GLU A 63 7.03 -2.20 17.40
N ILE A 64 6.24 -2.52 18.42
CA ILE A 64 4.81 -2.85 18.25
C ILE A 64 4.05 -1.66 17.66
N ALA A 65 4.30 -0.44 18.14
CA ALA A 65 3.69 0.77 17.60
C ALA A 65 4.07 1.00 16.13
N SER A 66 5.31 0.65 15.72
CA SER A 66 5.74 0.71 14.32
C SER A 66 4.95 -0.26 13.43
N TYR A 67 4.65 -1.46 13.92
CA TYR A 67 3.82 -2.43 13.19
C TYR A 67 2.36 -2.00 13.12
N ILE A 68 1.78 -1.59 14.25
CA ILE A 68 0.38 -1.14 14.31
C ILE A 68 0.18 0.13 13.47
N LYS A 69 1.15 1.04 13.40
CA LYS A 69 1.10 2.19 12.51
C LYS A 69 0.96 1.75 11.04
N GLN A 70 1.73 0.77 10.60
CA GLN A 70 1.67 0.26 9.22
C GLN A 70 0.31 -0.37 8.90
N ILE A 71 -0.22 -1.18 9.82
CA ILE A 71 -1.55 -1.81 9.67
C ILE A 71 -2.64 -0.74 9.63
N LEU A 72 -2.61 0.23 10.56
CA LEU A 72 -3.57 1.34 10.59
C LEU A 72 -3.48 2.23 9.35
N SER A 73 -2.28 2.44 8.81
CA SER A 73 -2.05 3.23 7.59
C SER A 73 -2.74 2.59 6.39
N ALA A 74 -2.48 1.30 6.15
CA ALA A 74 -3.16 0.54 5.10
C ALA A 74 -4.68 0.51 5.25
N VAL A 75 -5.18 0.32 6.48
CA VAL A 75 -6.62 0.26 6.73
C VAL A 75 -7.27 1.64 6.61
N SER A 76 -6.60 2.71 7.03
CA SER A 76 -7.06 4.08 6.83
C SER A 76 -7.18 4.43 5.35
N TYR A 77 -6.20 4.00 4.55
CA TYR A 77 -6.24 4.13 3.09
C TYR A 77 -7.46 3.40 2.50
N CYS A 78 -7.64 2.11 2.82
CA CYS A 78 -8.80 1.33 2.37
C CYS A 78 -10.12 2.00 2.75
N HIS A 79 -10.26 2.43 4.02
CA HIS A 79 -11.47 3.07 4.52
C HIS A 79 -11.77 4.38 3.79
N SER A 80 -10.75 5.15 3.41
CA SER A 80 -10.91 6.37 2.61
C SER A 80 -11.45 6.11 1.19
N MET A 81 -11.24 4.91 0.68
CA MET A 81 -11.77 4.42 -0.60
C MET A 81 -13.08 3.63 -0.45
N ASN A 82 -13.67 3.65 0.75
CA ASN A 82 -14.85 2.87 1.15
C ASN A 82 -14.64 1.34 1.07
N ILE A 83 -13.40 0.86 1.16
CA ILE A 83 -13.08 -0.57 1.16
C ILE A 83 -12.94 -1.05 2.60
N VAL A 84 -13.64 -2.14 2.95
CA VAL A 84 -13.57 -2.79 4.27
C VAL A 84 -12.98 -4.19 4.12
N HIS A 85 -11.97 -4.52 4.93
CA HIS A 85 -11.22 -5.76 4.81
C HIS A 85 -11.97 -6.97 5.41
N ARG A 86 -12.58 -6.80 6.58
CA ARG A 86 -13.43 -7.78 7.30
C ARG A 86 -12.77 -9.03 7.86
N ASP A 87 -11.58 -9.41 7.42
CA ASP A 87 -10.84 -10.56 7.98
C ASP A 87 -9.39 -10.23 8.37
N LEU A 88 -9.17 -9.07 8.99
CA LEU A 88 -7.85 -8.73 9.54
C LEU A 88 -7.50 -9.67 10.70
N LYS A 89 -6.38 -10.38 10.54
CA LYS A 89 -5.83 -11.34 11.50
C LYS A 89 -4.32 -11.49 11.26
N PRO A 90 -3.56 -12.00 12.24
CA PRO A 90 -2.12 -12.22 12.12
C PRO A 90 -1.67 -12.96 10.86
N GLU A 91 -2.43 -13.96 10.44
CA GLU A 91 -2.16 -14.81 9.29
C GLU A 91 -2.21 -14.00 7.98
N ASN A 92 -2.96 -12.90 7.96
CA ASN A 92 -3.11 -12.01 6.81
C ASN A 92 -2.16 -10.79 6.87
N ILE A 93 -1.15 -10.82 7.76
CA ILE A 93 -0.17 -9.75 7.92
C ILE A 93 1.23 -10.36 7.85
N VAL A 94 1.93 -10.10 6.76
CA VAL A 94 3.24 -10.68 6.47
C VAL A 94 4.31 -9.60 6.33
N PHE A 95 5.56 -9.98 6.49
CA PHE A 95 6.70 -9.12 6.17
C PHE A 95 7.08 -9.26 4.69
N ASP A 96 7.38 -8.15 4.03
CA ASP A 96 7.87 -8.14 2.64
C ASP A 96 9.21 -8.89 2.50
N ALA A 97 10.09 -8.77 3.50
CA ALA A 97 11.44 -9.35 3.49
C ALA A 97 11.86 -9.98 4.84
N LYS A 98 12.95 -10.76 4.79
CA LYS A 98 13.50 -11.48 5.95
C LYS A 98 14.37 -10.61 6.88
N HIS A 99 14.89 -9.48 6.39
CA HIS A 99 15.79 -8.66 7.20
C HIS A 99 15.08 -7.94 8.34
N GLN A 100 15.86 -7.47 9.32
CA GLN A 100 15.35 -6.65 10.41
C GLN A 100 14.83 -5.31 9.87
N GLY A 101 13.68 -4.86 10.38
CA GLY A 101 13.06 -3.61 9.94
C GLY A 101 12.30 -3.70 8.61
N ALA A 102 12.11 -4.90 8.05
CA ALA A 102 11.23 -5.16 6.92
C ALA A 102 9.81 -4.63 7.16
N ASN A 103 9.12 -4.23 6.07
CA ASN A 103 7.80 -3.63 6.17
C ASN A 103 6.71 -4.70 6.25
N LEU A 104 5.57 -4.33 6.81
CA LEU A 104 4.38 -5.17 6.82
C LEU A 104 3.55 -4.98 5.56
N LYS A 105 2.94 -6.06 5.12
CA LYS A 105 2.00 -6.15 4.02
C LYS A 105 0.74 -6.85 4.51
N ILE A 106 -0.39 -6.18 4.37
CA ILE A 106 -1.70 -6.82 4.50
C ILE A 106 -1.95 -7.61 3.22
N ILE A 107 -2.26 -8.88 3.39
CA ILE A 107 -2.58 -9.83 2.31
C ILE A 107 -4.02 -10.32 2.46
N ASP A 108 -4.51 -11.01 1.42
CA ASP A 108 -5.81 -11.71 1.38
C ASP A 108 -7.01 -10.76 1.55
N PHE A 109 -7.51 -10.29 0.40
CA PHE A 109 -8.68 -9.41 0.29
C PHE A 109 -9.92 -10.20 -0.15
N GLY A 110 -9.91 -11.53 -0.05
CA GLY A 110 -11.03 -12.38 -0.48
C GLY A 110 -12.32 -12.18 0.31
N ALA A 111 -12.22 -11.61 1.52
CA ALA A 111 -13.34 -11.15 2.32
C ALA A 111 -13.67 -9.67 2.14
N SER A 112 -12.90 -8.89 1.39
CA SER A 112 -13.07 -7.44 1.29
C SER A 112 -14.30 -7.04 0.48
N VAL A 113 -14.73 -5.79 0.66
CA VAL A 113 -15.92 -5.23 -0.01
C VAL A 113 -15.81 -3.71 -0.08
N LYS A 114 -16.26 -3.13 -1.18
CA LYS A 114 -16.49 -1.69 -1.32
C LYS A 114 -17.90 -1.36 -0.85
N ILE A 115 -18.04 -0.45 0.10
CA ILE A 115 -19.34 0.06 0.58
C ILE A 115 -19.77 1.20 -0.34
N GLU A 116 -20.98 1.11 -0.88
CA GLU A 116 -21.62 2.20 -1.61
C GLU A 116 -22.69 2.85 -0.73
N ASN A 117 -22.92 4.17 -0.89
CA ASN A 117 -24.05 4.90 -0.30
C ASN A 117 -24.24 4.75 1.22
N SER A 118 -23.15 4.56 1.98
CA SER A 118 -23.20 4.36 3.44
C SER A 118 -24.05 3.15 3.89
N GLU A 119 -24.21 2.14 3.03
CA GLU A 119 -24.94 0.93 3.37
C GLU A 119 -24.25 0.13 4.50
N LYS A 120 -25.06 -0.46 5.39
CA LYS A 120 -24.56 -1.39 6.42
C LYS A 120 -24.40 -2.78 5.82
N LEU A 121 -23.30 -3.42 6.17
CA LEU A 121 -23.00 -4.80 5.79
C LEU A 121 -23.75 -5.77 6.71
N ASN A 122 -24.25 -6.87 6.13
CA ASN A 122 -25.08 -7.85 6.85
C ASN A 122 -24.50 -9.27 6.91
N LYS A 123 -23.54 -9.58 6.04
CA LYS A 123 -22.90 -10.89 5.98
C LYS A 123 -22.02 -11.11 7.20
N LYS A 124 -22.30 -12.15 7.98
CA LYS A 124 -21.51 -12.53 9.16
C LYS A 124 -20.26 -13.29 8.70
N ILE A 125 -19.11 -12.64 8.72
CA ILE A 125 -17.82 -13.19 8.29
C ILE A 125 -16.72 -12.76 9.27
N GLY A 126 -15.56 -13.38 9.18
CA GLY A 126 -14.40 -13.06 10.00
C GLY A 126 -14.03 -14.18 10.97
N THR A 127 -12.80 -14.12 11.45
CA THR A 127 -12.22 -15.14 12.31
C THR A 127 -12.62 -14.94 13.79
N PRO A 128 -13.05 -15.98 14.54
CA PRO A 128 -13.72 -15.84 15.84
C PRO A 128 -13.01 -15.00 16.92
N PHE A 129 -11.67 -14.99 16.94
CA PHE A 129 -10.91 -14.18 17.91
C PHE A 129 -10.84 -12.70 17.56
N TYR A 130 -10.97 -12.35 16.28
CA TYR A 130 -10.75 -11.01 15.74
C TYR A 130 -12.05 -10.33 15.29
N VAL A 131 -13.12 -11.09 15.06
CA VAL A 131 -14.41 -10.57 14.60
C VAL A 131 -15.02 -9.57 15.60
N ALA A 132 -15.58 -8.48 15.08
CA ALA A 132 -16.24 -7.46 15.88
C ALA A 132 -17.66 -7.89 16.30
N PRO A 133 -18.19 -7.42 17.46
CA PRO A 133 -19.50 -7.83 17.96
C PRO A 133 -20.65 -7.52 16.98
N GLU A 134 -20.63 -6.35 16.34
CA GLU A 134 -21.64 -5.91 15.38
C GLU A 134 -21.69 -6.76 14.10
N VAL A 135 -20.59 -7.40 13.73
CA VAL A 135 -20.57 -8.35 12.61
C VAL A 135 -21.40 -9.59 12.95
N LEU A 136 -21.39 -10.03 14.21
CA LEU A 136 -22.20 -11.15 14.68
C LEU A 136 -23.69 -10.82 14.74
N TYR A 137 -24.03 -9.54 14.88
CA TYR A 137 -25.40 -9.02 14.80
C TYR A 137 -25.86 -8.80 13.36
N GLY A 138 -24.95 -8.75 12.38
CA GLY A 138 -25.28 -8.63 10.95
C GLY A 138 -25.68 -7.20 10.54
N SER A 139 -25.09 -6.19 11.18
CA SER A 139 -25.23 -4.78 10.79
C SER A 139 -23.98 -4.01 11.21
N TYR A 140 -23.04 -3.82 10.29
CA TYR A 140 -21.74 -3.23 10.58
C TYR A 140 -21.21 -2.37 9.43
N ASP A 141 -20.11 -1.67 9.70
CA ASP A 141 -19.40 -0.77 8.79
C ASP A 141 -17.88 -1.02 8.89
N GLU A 142 -17.08 -0.08 8.38
CA GLU A 142 -15.62 -0.17 8.36
C GLU A 142 -14.98 -0.28 9.75
N LYS A 143 -15.69 0.12 10.82
CA LYS A 143 -15.17 0.05 12.19
C LYS A 143 -14.94 -1.37 12.68
N CYS A 144 -15.46 -2.39 11.99
CA CYS A 144 -15.15 -3.79 12.31
C CYS A 144 -13.65 -4.07 12.18
N ASP A 145 -12.96 -3.47 11.22
CA ASP A 145 -11.52 -3.65 11.02
C ASP A 145 -10.72 -3.06 12.20
N ILE A 146 -11.17 -1.93 12.76
CA ILE A 146 -10.53 -1.30 13.91
C ILE A 146 -10.57 -2.19 15.15
N TRP A 147 -11.68 -2.91 15.34
CA TRP A 147 -11.78 -3.90 16.42
C TRP A 147 -10.76 -5.02 16.22
N SER A 148 -10.67 -5.59 15.01
CA SER A 148 -9.69 -6.63 14.68
C SER A 148 -8.25 -6.18 14.96
N ILE A 149 -7.89 -4.95 14.58
CA ILE A 149 -6.56 -4.38 14.87
C ILE A 149 -6.37 -4.16 16.37
N GLY A 150 -7.41 -3.77 17.10
CA GLY A 150 -7.38 -3.66 18.56
C GLY A 150 -7.10 -4.99 19.24
N VAL A 151 -7.67 -6.09 18.72
CA VAL A 151 -7.36 -7.45 19.17
C VAL A 151 -5.90 -7.79 18.84
N ILE A 152 -5.43 -7.51 17.62
CA ILE A 152 -4.02 -7.74 17.24
C ILE A 152 -3.08 -7.00 18.18
N LEU A 153 -3.28 -5.69 18.41
CA LEU A 153 -2.47 -4.88 19.33
C LEU A 153 -2.49 -5.46 20.76
N TYR A 154 -3.66 -5.89 21.24
CA TYR A 154 -3.77 -6.52 22.56
C TYR A 154 -2.86 -7.76 22.65
N VAL A 155 -2.93 -8.64 21.65
CA VAL A 155 -2.13 -9.87 21.63
C VAL A 155 -0.65 -9.56 21.47
N LEU A 156 -0.26 -8.57 20.66
CA LEU A 156 1.14 -8.17 20.49
C LEU A 156 1.78 -7.70 21.81
N LEU A 157 0.98 -7.10 22.71
CA LEU A 157 1.48 -6.56 23.98
C LEU A 157 1.53 -7.58 25.12
N CYS A 158 0.67 -8.61 25.13
CA CYS A 158 0.59 -9.55 26.25
C CYS A 158 0.67 -11.04 25.87
N GLY A 159 0.60 -11.38 24.57
CA GLY A 159 0.76 -12.73 24.05
C GLY A 159 -0.51 -13.60 24.02
N TYR A 160 -1.67 -13.09 24.47
CA TYR A 160 -2.94 -13.83 24.45
C TYR A 160 -4.12 -12.96 24.00
N PRO A 161 -5.20 -13.54 23.45
CA PRO A 161 -6.35 -12.78 22.96
C PRO A 161 -7.26 -12.29 24.10
N PRO A 162 -7.89 -11.11 23.95
CA PRO A 162 -8.76 -10.51 24.98
C PRO A 162 -10.05 -11.30 25.22
N PHE A 163 -10.49 -12.10 24.25
CA PHE A 163 -11.73 -12.88 24.29
C PHE A 163 -11.50 -14.41 24.31
N PHE A 164 -10.44 -14.88 24.96
CA PHE A 164 -10.08 -16.30 25.00
C PHE A 164 -11.14 -17.19 25.70
N ALA A 165 -11.43 -18.36 25.13
CA ALA A 165 -12.26 -19.41 25.74
C ALA A 165 -11.92 -20.80 25.17
N GLN A 166 -12.52 -21.86 25.73
CA GLN A 166 -12.19 -23.25 25.40
C GLN A 166 -12.68 -23.71 24.02
N ASN A 167 -13.70 -23.04 23.48
CA ASN A 167 -14.22 -23.33 22.14
C ASN A 167 -14.77 -22.06 21.49
N GLU A 168 -14.95 -22.13 20.18
CA GLU A 168 -15.42 -21.03 19.35
C GLU A 168 -16.74 -20.42 19.84
N ALA A 169 -17.74 -21.24 20.20
CA ALA A 169 -19.02 -20.74 20.67
C ALA A 169 -18.88 -19.88 21.94
N GLN A 170 -17.98 -20.27 22.85
CA GLN A 170 -17.67 -19.49 24.06
C GLN A 170 -16.87 -18.22 23.75
N VAL A 171 -15.94 -18.26 22.77
CA VAL A 171 -15.20 -17.08 22.29
C VAL A 171 -16.20 -16.07 21.74
N LEU A 172 -17.08 -16.48 20.83
CA LEU A 172 -18.11 -15.62 20.23
C LEU A 172 -19.08 -15.08 21.30
N ALA A 173 -19.40 -15.86 22.33
CA ALA A 173 -20.20 -15.39 23.46
C ALA A 173 -19.49 -14.30 24.27
N LYS A 174 -18.17 -14.38 24.46
CA LYS A 174 -17.37 -13.32 25.09
C LYS A 174 -17.28 -12.07 24.20
N VAL A 175 -17.05 -12.25 22.90
CA VAL A 175 -17.05 -11.14 21.92
C VAL A 175 -18.38 -10.39 21.96
N LYS A 176 -19.52 -11.10 21.93
CA LYS A 176 -20.86 -10.49 22.03
C LYS A 176 -21.09 -9.70 23.32
N LYS A 177 -20.44 -10.08 24.42
CA LYS A 177 -20.47 -9.33 25.69
C LYS A 177 -19.54 -8.11 25.67
N GLY A 178 -18.47 -8.15 24.89
CA GLY A 178 -17.52 -7.03 24.73
C GLY A 178 -16.65 -6.72 25.95
N THR A 179 -16.65 -7.60 26.96
CA THR A 179 -15.90 -7.38 28.20
C THR A 179 -14.53 -8.05 28.13
N TYR A 180 -13.48 -7.28 28.34
CA TYR A 180 -12.09 -7.74 28.47
C TYR A 180 -11.41 -6.99 29.63
N GLN A 181 -10.23 -7.44 30.04
CA GLN A 181 -9.51 -6.89 31.19
C GLN A 181 -8.02 -6.75 30.84
N PHE A 182 -7.30 -5.93 31.61
CA PHE A 182 -5.85 -5.85 31.54
C PHE A 182 -5.28 -6.49 32.81
N ASP A 183 -5.02 -7.79 32.78
CA ASP A 183 -4.56 -8.55 33.96
C ASP A 183 -3.26 -7.97 34.52
N SER A 184 -3.25 -7.69 35.83
CA SER A 184 -2.30 -6.76 36.43
C SER A 184 -0.83 -7.21 36.33
N GLN A 185 -0.55 -8.50 36.19
CA GLN A 185 0.82 -9.02 36.12
C GLN A 185 1.45 -8.79 34.74
N ASP A 186 0.80 -9.24 33.67
CA ASP A 186 1.32 -9.09 32.30
C ASP A 186 1.27 -7.63 31.82
N TRP A 187 0.25 -6.89 32.26
CA TRP A 187 0.03 -5.51 31.86
C TRP A 187 0.73 -4.49 32.76
N ALA A 188 1.45 -4.89 33.80
CA ALA A 188 2.12 -3.98 34.74
C ALA A 188 3.10 -3.03 34.03
N LYS A 189 3.83 -3.54 33.03
CA LYS A 189 4.86 -2.80 32.30
C LYS A 189 4.34 -2.07 31.06
N VAL A 190 3.11 -2.35 30.65
CA VAL A 190 2.48 -1.74 29.48
C VAL A 190 1.96 -0.34 29.82
N SER A 191 2.32 0.63 28.99
CA SER A 191 1.99 2.05 29.16
C SER A 191 0.48 2.31 29.22
N LEU A 192 0.11 3.39 29.91
CA LEU A 192 -1.29 3.82 29.98
C LEU A 192 -1.83 4.23 28.61
N GLN A 193 -0.97 4.80 27.76
CA GLN A 193 -1.29 5.22 26.41
C GLN A 193 -1.60 4.04 25.49
N ALA A 194 -0.86 2.91 25.61
CA ALA A 194 -1.16 1.69 24.86
C ALA A 194 -2.55 1.15 25.25
N LYS A 195 -2.83 1.09 26.56
CA LYS A 195 -4.12 0.64 27.10
C LYS A 195 -5.25 1.58 26.67
N ASP A 196 -5.02 2.88 26.60
CA ASP A 196 -6.00 3.85 26.12
C ASP A 196 -6.35 3.61 24.64
N LEU A 197 -5.35 3.40 23.79
CA LEU A 197 -5.58 3.09 22.38
C LEU A 197 -6.42 1.80 22.23
N ILE A 198 -6.05 0.73 22.94
CA ILE A 198 -6.84 -0.52 22.95
C ILE A 198 -8.29 -0.27 23.37
N ARG A 199 -8.54 0.52 24.42
CA ARG A 199 -9.92 0.87 24.84
C ARG A 199 -10.72 1.58 23.78
N ARG A 200 -10.08 2.46 23.01
CA ARG A 200 -10.72 3.20 21.93
C ARG A 200 -11.00 2.32 20.70
N MET A 201 -10.12 1.36 20.42
CA MET A 201 -10.26 0.40 19.31
C MET A 201 -11.24 -0.74 19.63
N LEU A 202 -11.25 -1.23 20.87
CA LEU A 202 -12.18 -2.25 21.37
C LEU A 202 -13.42 -1.64 22.02
N PHE A 203 -13.76 -0.40 21.66
CA PHE A 203 -14.99 0.21 22.14
C PHE A 203 -16.19 -0.51 21.53
N PHE A 204 -17.12 -0.97 22.37
CA PHE A 204 -18.19 -1.87 21.94
C PHE A 204 -19.11 -1.23 20.89
N ASN A 205 -19.53 0.02 21.10
CA ASN A 205 -20.36 0.76 20.16
C ASN A 205 -19.52 1.25 18.96
N PRO A 206 -19.76 0.77 17.72
CA PRO A 206 -18.96 1.13 16.55
C PRO A 206 -18.96 2.63 16.24
N SER A 207 -20.08 3.32 16.51
CA SER A 207 -20.20 4.78 16.29
C SER A 207 -19.27 5.61 17.18
N GLN A 208 -18.89 5.08 18.34
CA GLN A 208 -17.96 5.70 19.30
C GLN A 208 -16.56 5.09 19.23
N ARG A 209 -16.38 4.01 18.47
CA ARG A 209 -15.09 3.39 18.20
C ARG A 209 -14.26 4.32 17.33
N ILE A 210 -12.99 4.48 17.72
CA ILE A 210 -12.03 5.32 17.00
C ILE A 210 -11.94 4.91 15.53
N SER A 211 -11.70 5.86 14.62
CA SER A 211 -11.42 5.56 13.22
C SER A 211 -9.95 5.13 13.03
N ALA A 212 -9.61 4.54 11.88
CA ALA A 212 -8.21 4.24 11.56
C ALA A 212 -7.35 5.51 11.55
N ASN A 213 -7.86 6.57 10.90
CA ASN A 213 -7.21 7.87 10.83
C ASN A 213 -6.96 8.49 12.21
N ASP A 214 -7.96 8.49 13.09
CA ASP A 214 -7.79 9.03 14.45
C ASP A 214 -6.83 8.17 15.30
N ALA A 215 -6.83 6.85 15.07
CA ALA A 215 -5.90 5.93 15.75
C ALA A 215 -4.44 6.17 15.33
N LEU A 216 -4.18 6.51 14.06
CA LEU A 216 -2.84 6.91 13.59
C LEU A 216 -2.30 8.15 14.30
N GLN A 217 -3.19 9.07 14.68
CA GLN A 217 -2.86 10.30 15.41
C GLN A 217 -2.85 10.12 16.93
N HIS A 218 -3.14 8.91 17.42
CA HIS A 218 -3.16 8.65 18.85
C HIS A 218 -1.77 8.83 19.48
N GLN A 219 -1.72 9.39 20.70
CA GLN A 219 -0.47 9.72 21.39
C GLN A 219 0.49 8.53 21.52
N TRP A 220 -0.04 7.32 21.69
CA TRP A 220 0.78 6.12 21.76
C TRP A 220 1.54 5.84 20.44
N ILE A 221 0.90 6.05 19.30
CA ILE A 221 1.54 5.90 17.98
C ILE A 221 2.52 7.04 17.73
N THR A 222 2.12 8.29 18.00
CA THR A 222 2.96 9.46 17.71
C THR A 222 4.20 9.54 18.59
N ASN A 223 4.12 9.15 19.86
CA ASN A 223 5.25 9.18 20.79
C ASN A 223 6.30 8.10 20.50
N ASN A 224 5.90 7.02 19.82
CA ASN A 224 6.77 5.92 19.45
C ASN A 224 7.33 6.04 18.01
N LYS A 225 7.14 7.20 17.33
CA LYS A 225 7.69 7.44 15.99
C LYS A 225 9.23 7.35 16.00
N SER A 226 9.78 6.64 15.02
CA SER A 226 11.22 6.67 14.72
C SER A 226 11.63 8.07 14.28
N LYS A 227 12.70 8.63 14.86
CA LYS A 227 13.27 9.90 14.40
C LYS A 227 14.00 9.69 13.07
N GLY A 228 13.27 9.76 11.96
CA GLY A 228 13.85 9.84 10.62
C GLY A 228 14.36 11.23 10.28
N GLN A 229 15.36 11.32 9.41
CA GLN A 229 15.74 12.56 8.75
C GLN A 229 15.35 12.49 7.28
N LEU A 230 14.52 13.44 6.83
CA LEU A 230 14.19 13.69 5.42
C LEU A 230 15.45 13.65 4.57
N ASN A 231 15.53 12.65 3.69
CA ASN A 231 16.57 12.63 2.67
C ASN A 231 16.25 13.69 1.61
N ASN A 232 16.91 14.84 1.75
CA ASN A 232 16.81 15.96 0.83
C ASN A 232 17.16 15.59 -0.62
N GLN A 233 17.88 14.48 -0.88
CA GLN A 233 18.15 14.03 -2.24
C GLN A 233 16.87 13.52 -2.94
N SER A 234 15.98 12.83 -2.25
CA SER A 234 14.75 12.30 -2.86
C SER A 234 13.80 13.42 -3.26
N LEU A 235 13.63 14.45 -2.41
CA LEU A 235 12.86 15.65 -2.77
C LEU A 235 13.47 16.43 -3.95
N LYS A 236 14.80 16.47 -4.07
CA LYS A 236 15.45 17.08 -5.24
C LYS A 236 15.22 16.26 -6.51
N LYS A 237 15.26 14.92 -6.43
CA LYS A 237 15.00 14.04 -7.58
C LYS A 237 13.60 14.22 -8.15
N LEU A 238 12.60 14.43 -7.29
CA LEU A 238 11.24 14.72 -7.77
C LEU A 238 11.20 15.97 -8.67
N GLN A 239 12.05 16.99 -8.44
CA GLN A 239 12.07 18.20 -9.27
C GLN A 239 12.55 17.95 -10.69
N ASP A 240 13.36 16.91 -10.91
CA ASP A 240 13.86 16.52 -12.23
C ASP A 240 12.85 15.66 -13.01
N PHE A 241 11.68 15.38 -12.43
CA PHE A 241 10.65 14.54 -13.02
C PHE A 241 9.73 15.32 -13.96
N ASP A 242 9.74 14.96 -15.24
CA ASP A 242 8.82 15.47 -16.27
C ASP A 242 8.06 14.28 -16.87
N SER A 243 6.72 14.30 -16.74
CA SER A 243 5.82 13.22 -17.17
C SER A 243 4.68 13.75 -18.04
N LYS A 244 5.00 14.47 -19.12
CA LYS A 244 3.95 14.95 -20.04
C LYS A 244 3.25 13.85 -20.83
N ASN A 245 3.83 12.65 -20.93
CA ASN A 245 3.25 11.51 -21.64
C ASN A 245 2.78 10.44 -20.64
N LYS A 246 1.46 10.27 -20.52
CA LYS A 246 0.80 9.32 -19.60
C LYS A 246 1.24 7.87 -19.81
N LEU A 247 1.50 7.49 -21.06
CA LEU A 247 1.85 6.12 -21.40
C LEU A 247 3.32 5.82 -21.07
N LYS A 248 4.21 6.78 -21.35
CA LYS A 248 5.60 6.71 -20.89
C LYS A 248 5.69 6.62 -19.37
N TYR A 249 4.81 7.35 -18.66
CA TYR A 249 4.68 7.26 -17.21
C TYR A 249 4.24 5.86 -16.77
N ALA A 250 3.18 5.31 -17.36
CA ALA A 250 2.68 3.97 -17.05
C ALA A 250 3.77 2.89 -17.26
N ILE A 251 4.52 2.98 -18.36
CA ILE A 251 5.69 2.11 -18.62
C ILE A 251 6.73 2.29 -17.51
N LEU A 252 7.15 3.51 -17.21
CA LEU A 252 8.15 3.77 -16.18
C LEU A 252 7.71 3.28 -14.80
N GLN A 253 6.42 3.45 -14.47
CA GLN A 253 5.83 2.99 -13.21
C GLN A 253 5.81 1.47 -13.13
N PHE A 254 5.36 0.80 -14.20
CA PHE A 254 5.39 -0.65 -14.29
C PHE A 254 6.80 -1.18 -14.10
N ILE A 255 7.78 -0.66 -14.85
CA ILE A 255 9.19 -1.03 -14.72
C ILE A 255 9.67 -0.83 -13.30
N THR A 256 9.44 0.36 -12.74
CA THR A 256 9.89 0.74 -11.40
C THR A 256 9.38 -0.24 -10.36
N VAL A 257 8.09 -0.57 -10.40
CA VAL A 257 7.46 -1.50 -9.47
C VAL A 257 8.06 -2.91 -9.61
N GLN A 258 8.38 -3.34 -10.83
CA GLN A 258 8.87 -4.70 -11.11
C GLN A 258 10.39 -4.89 -10.86
N VAL A 259 11.21 -3.86 -11.06
CA VAL A 259 12.69 -4.00 -11.09
C VAL A 259 13.40 -3.36 -9.89
N ILE A 260 12.67 -2.67 -9.02
CA ILE A 260 13.26 -2.11 -7.79
C ILE A 260 13.62 -3.21 -6.80
N THR A 261 14.82 -3.12 -6.22
CA THR A 261 15.24 -4.05 -5.17
C THR A 261 14.54 -3.72 -3.83
N SER A 262 14.41 -4.71 -2.94
CA SER A 262 13.83 -4.49 -1.59
C SER A 262 14.56 -3.38 -0.82
N GLN A 263 15.89 -3.30 -0.95
CA GLN A 263 16.69 -2.26 -0.29
C GLN A 263 16.40 -0.85 -0.83
N GLU A 264 16.29 -0.68 -2.16
CA GLU A 264 15.92 0.60 -2.76
C GLU A 264 14.48 0.99 -2.36
N LYS A 265 13.57 0.01 -2.32
CA LYS A 265 12.19 0.20 -1.88
C LYS A 265 12.12 0.68 -0.44
N ASP A 266 12.92 0.12 0.48
CA ASP A 266 13.01 0.56 1.87
C ASP A 266 13.49 2.01 2.02
N GLU A 267 14.47 2.43 1.23
CA GLU A 267 14.95 3.81 1.25
C GLU A 267 13.89 4.79 0.76
N LEU A 268 13.20 4.45 -0.33
CA LEU A 268 12.09 5.26 -0.84
C LEU A 268 10.91 5.28 0.12
N MET A 269 10.59 4.14 0.75
CA MET A 269 9.56 4.02 1.77
C MET A 269 9.79 4.98 2.93
N LYS A 270 11.02 5.04 3.45
CA LYS A 270 11.37 5.96 4.54
C LYS A 270 11.13 7.41 4.14
N ASN A 271 11.53 7.80 2.92
CA ASN A 271 11.31 9.16 2.43
C ASN A 271 9.83 9.47 2.25
N PHE A 272 9.06 8.53 1.71
CA PHE A 272 7.63 8.65 1.53
C PHE A 272 6.92 8.88 2.86
N GLN A 273 7.16 8.01 3.86
CA GLN A 273 6.60 8.10 5.20
C GLN A 273 7.04 9.34 5.98
N GLU A 274 8.11 10.00 5.56
CA GLU A 274 8.52 11.28 6.14
C GLU A 274 7.81 12.48 5.53
N ILE A 275 7.28 12.34 4.32
CA ILE A 275 6.45 13.36 3.67
C ILE A 275 5.00 13.18 4.09
N ASP A 276 4.47 11.95 4.02
CA ASP A 276 3.15 11.55 4.51
C ASP A 276 3.06 11.74 6.04
N LYS A 277 2.45 12.85 6.47
CA LYS A 277 2.39 13.25 7.88
C LYS A 277 1.20 12.64 8.59
N ASN A 278 0.07 12.55 7.89
CA ASN A 278 -1.15 11.98 8.44
C ASN A 278 -1.09 10.44 8.48
N GLY A 279 -0.17 9.83 7.73
CA GLY A 279 0.02 8.39 7.66
C GLY A 279 -1.04 7.68 6.83
N ASP A 280 -1.74 8.39 5.94
CA ASP A 280 -2.83 7.85 5.12
C ASP A 280 -2.31 7.05 3.91
N GLY A 281 -1.00 6.98 3.72
CA GLY A 281 -0.36 6.20 2.67
C GLY A 281 -0.34 6.88 1.31
N THR A 282 -0.70 8.16 1.25
CA THR A 282 -0.62 9.02 0.08
C THR A 282 0.09 10.32 0.44
N VAL A 283 0.59 11.06 -0.56
CA VAL A 283 1.18 12.38 -0.35
C VAL A 283 0.27 13.44 -0.94
N SER A 284 -0.34 14.22 -0.06
CA SER A 284 -1.13 15.39 -0.47
C SER A 284 -0.24 16.55 -0.94
N LYS A 285 -0.83 17.48 -1.70
CA LYS A 285 -0.14 18.70 -2.14
C LYS A 285 0.38 19.53 -0.96
N GLU A 286 -0.36 19.55 0.15
CA GLU A 286 0.01 20.25 1.38
C GLU A 286 1.20 19.57 2.08
N GLU A 287 1.22 18.25 2.17
CA GLU A 287 2.34 17.50 2.75
C GLU A 287 3.62 17.68 1.93
N LEU A 288 3.50 17.60 0.60
CA LEU A 288 4.61 17.87 -0.30
C LEU A 288 5.13 19.30 -0.14
N LEU A 289 4.23 20.29 -0.06
CA LEU A 289 4.58 21.68 0.19
C LEU A 289 5.34 21.87 1.50
N ASN A 290 4.84 21.30 2.59
CA ASN A 290 5.51 21.36 3.89
C ASN A 290 6.91 20.72 3.85
N ALA A 291 7.08 19.63 3.11
CA ALA A 291 8.39 19.02 2.89
C ALA A 291 9.35 19.95 2.14
N TYR A 292 8.89 20.62 1.07
CA TYR A 292 9.70 21.59 0.33
C TYR A 292 9.99 22.86 1.13
N ILE A 293 9.05 23.40 1.92
CA ILE A 293 9.31 24.53 2.81
C ILE A 293 10.48 24.21 3.75
N LYS A 294 10.49 22.99 4.31
CA LYS A 294 11.60 22.54 5.16
C LYS A 294 12.91 22.41 4.39
N LEU A 295 12.88 21.90 3.16
CA LEU A 295 14.06 21.79 2.29
C LEU A 295 14.66 23.17 1.96
N TYR A 296 13.80 24.15 1.68
CA TYR A 296 14.16 25.53 1.34
C TYR A 296 14.28 26.45 2.57
N LYS A 297 14.57 25.87 3.75
CA LYS A 297 14.85 26.61 5.00
C LYS A 297 13.76 27.63 5.38
N GLY A 298 12.51 27.34 5.06
CA GLY A 298 11.35 28.19 5.39
C GLY A 298 10.88 29.12 4.27
N ASP A 299 11.51 29.11 3.09
CA ASP A 299 11.03 29.89 1.94
C ASP A 299 9.73 29.30 1.36
N GLN A 300 8.61 29.89 1.75
CA GLN A 300 7.28 29.45 1.32
C GLN A 300 7.02 29.73 -0.16
N LEU A 301 7.54 30.84 -0.70
CA LEU A 301 7.23 31.25 -2.06
C LEU A 301 7.94 30.36 -3.07
N ALA A 302 9.23 30.08 -2.84
CA ALA A 302 9.99 29.14 -3.66
C ALA A 302 9.39 27.73 -3.61
N ALA A 303 9.05 27.24 -2.41
CA ALA A 303 8.44 25.92 -2.24
C ALA A 303 7.08 25.83 -2.95
N GLN A 304 6.23 26.86 -2.86
CA GLN A 304 4.92 26.89 -3.49
C GLN A 304 5.01 26.88 -5.02
N GLN A 305 5.96 27.63 -5.60
CA GLN A 305 6.18 27.65 -7.04
C GLN A 305 6.58 26.26 -7.55
N ILE A 306 7.58 25.63 -6.90
CA ILE A 306 8.05 24.28 -7.25
C ILE A 306 6.92 23.26 -7.16
N VAL A 307 6.17 23.25 -6.06
CA VAL A 307 5.11 22.25 -5.85
C VAL A 307 3.96 22.45 -6.83
N ASN A 308 3.61 23.70 -7.18
CA ASN A 308 2.58 23.97 -8.17
C ASN A 308 2.96 23.48 -9.58
N GLU A 309 4.24 23.57 -9.93
CA GLU A 309 4.76 23.07 -11.19
C GLU A 309 4.88 21.55 -11.19
N LEU A 310 5.40 20.98 -10.09
CA LEU A 310 5.73 19.56 -9.99
C LEU A 310 4.52 18.65 -9.73
N PHE A 311 3.59 19.05 -8.86
CA PHE A 311 2.51 18.17 -8.38
C PHE A 311 1.66 17.56 -9.51
N PRO A 312 1.24 18.31 -10.55
CA PRO A 312 0.48 17.74 -11.67
C PRO A 312 1.24 16.67 -12.48
N HIS A 313 2.58 16.63 -12.37
CA HIS A 313 3.40 15.60 -13.00
C HIS A 313 3.57 14.36 -12.11
N LEU A 314 3.46 14.52 -10.79
CA LEU A 314 3.54 13.40 -9.85
C LEU A 314 2.23 12.62 -9.79
N ASP A 315 1.10 13.34 -9.71
CA ASP A 315 -0.28 12.79 -9.68
C ASP A 315 -0.73 12.46 -11.11
N ALA A 316 -0.21 11.35 -11.64
CA ALA A 316 -0.41 10.95 -13.03
C ALA A 316 -1.83 10.42 -13.29
N ASN A 317 -2.43 9.79 -12.27
CA ASN A 317 -3.82 9.33 -12.34
C ASN A 317 -4.84 10.44 -12.08
N GLY A 318 -4.42 11.61 -11.59
CA GLY A 318 -5.27 12.77 -11.35
C GLY A 318 -6.19 12.61 -10.14
N SER A 319 -5.81 11.78 -9.17
CA SER A 319 -6.55 11.54 -7.93
C SER A 319 -6.55 12.73 -6.97
N GLY A 320 -5.69 13.73 -7.21
CA GLY A 320 -5.45 14.87 -6.32
C GLY A 320 -4.44 14.56 -5.20
N LYS A 321 -3.85 13.37 -5.20
CA LYS A 321 -2.83 12.89 -4.27
C LYS A 321 -1.77 12.10 -5.03
N VAL A 322 -0.58 12.00 -4.47
CA VAL A 322 0.49 11.17 -5.04
C VAL A 322 0.51 9.84 -4.30
N ASP A 323 0.21 8.74 -4.98
CA ASP A 323 0.29 7.40 -4.40
C ASP A 323 1.74 6.90 -4.30
N PHE A 324 1.93 5.74 -3.66
CA PHE A 324 3.28 5.23 -3.41
C PHE A 324 4.00 4.84 -4.69
N SER A 325 3.29 4.20 -5.62
CA SER A 325 3.85 3.84 -6.93
C SER A 325 4.22 5.06 -7.74
N GLU A 326 3.42 6.12 -7.70
CA GLU A 326 3.72 7.38 -8.34
C GLU A 326 4.96 8.05 -7.73
N PHE A 327 5.05 8.07 -6.40
CA PHE A 327 6.20 8.62 -5.69
C PHE A 327 7.51 7.89 -6.01
N ILE A 328 7.51 6.54 -6.01
CA ILE A 328 8.72 5.78 -6.34
C ILE A 328 9.13 6.01 -7.80
N THR A 329 8.15 6.06 -8.72
CA THR A 329 8.38 6.29 -10.14
C THR A 329 9.07 7.63 -10.37
N ALA A 330 8.60 8.67 -9.68
CA ALA A 330 9.19 9.99 -9.75
C ALA A 330 10.53 10.12 -9.00
N SER A 331 10.73 9.33 -7.95
CA SER A 331 11.95 9.36 -7.14
C SER A 331 13.12 8.58 -7.76
N ILE A 332 12.85 7.70 -8.73
CA ILE A 332 13.86 6.97 -9.47
C ILE A 332 14.45 7.88 -10.56
N ASN A 333 15.65 8.37 -10.28
CA ASN A 333 16.42 9.20 -11.21
C ASN A 333 16.93 8.34 -12.39
N LYS A 334 16.73 8.86 -13.60
CA LYS A 334 17.25 8.35 -14.88
C LYS A 334 18.77 8.10 -14.88
N ASP A 335 19.53 8.87 -14.10
CA ASP A 335 21.00 8.85 -14.19
C ASP A 335 21.71 7.76 -13.37
N ARG A 336 21.05 7.04 -12.44
CA ARG A 336 21.74 6.04 -11.58
C ARG A 336 20.97 4.78 -11.17
N SER A 337 19.63 4.77 -11.12
CA SER A 337 18.87 3.61 -10.58
C SER A 337 18.29 2.70 -11.67
N LEU A 338 17.98 3.21 -12.86
CA LEU A 338 17.74 2.39 -14.06
C LEU A 338 19.08 2.03 -14.72
N SER A 339 19.87 1.19 -14.04
CA SER A 339 21.06 0.62 -14.68
C SER A 339 20.65 -0.02 -16.01
N LYS A 340 21.52 0.01 -17.03
CA LYS A 340 21.27 -0.66 -18.32
C LYS A 340 20.69 -2.08 -18.16
N LYS A 341 21.16 -2.82 -17.15
CA LYS A 341 20.67 -4.15 -16.78
C LYS A 341 19.18 -4.17 -16.38
N LYS A 342 18.71 -3.18 -15.62
CA LYS A 342 17.29 -3.06 -15.22
C LYS A 342 16.41 -2.69 -16.42
N ILE A 343 16.90 -1.83 -17.32
CA ILE A 343 16.20 -1.50 -18.57
C ILE A 343 16.08 -2.74 -19.47
N GLU A 344 17.18 -3.49 -19.62
CA GLU A 344 17.20 -4.77 -20.35
C GLU A 344 16.26 -5.81 -19.72
N GLN A 345 16.18 -5.87 -18.38
CA GLN A 345 15.25 -6.75 -17.68
C GLN A 345 13.80 -6.34 -17.92
N SER A 346 13.49 -5.04 -17.86
CA SER A 346 12.15 -4.56 -18.18
C SER A 346 11.76 -4.78 -19.63
N PHE A 347 12.68 -4.62 -20.58
CA PHE A 347 12.39 -4.85 -21.99
C PHE A 347 11.85 -6.28 -22.22
N LYS A 348 12.44 -7.27 -21.55
CA LYS A 348 11.98 -8.66 -21.57
C LYS A 348 10.62 -8.90 -20.94
N LEU A 349 10.11 -7.96 -20.13
CA LEU A 349 8.74 -8.02 -19.62
C LEU A 349 7.74 -7.56 -20.69
N PHE A 350 8.16 -6.66 -21.60
CA PHE A 350 7.36 -6.13 -22.70
C PHE A 350 7.44 -6.97 -23.98
N ASP A 351 8.60 -7.54 -24.27
CA ASP A 351 8.85 -8.45 -25.41
C ASP A 351 8.42 -9.86 -25.03
N LEU A 352 7.12 -10.15 -25.21
CA LEU A 352 6.47 -11.35 -24.69
C LEU A 352 6.80 -12.59 -25.53
N ASP A 353 7.04 -12.41 -26.83
CA ASP A 353 7.44 -13.48 -27.73
C ASP A 353 8.97 -13.67 -27.82
N GLY A 354 9.75 -12.73 -27.27
CA GLY A 354 11.21 -12.78 -27.20
C GLY A 354 11.89 -12.49 -28.53
N ASN A 355 11.21 -11.83 -29.48
CA ASN A 355 11.74 -11.52 -30.80
C ASN A 355 12.69 -10.31 -30.80
N GLY A 356 12.80 -9.59 -29.69
CA GLY A 356 13.66 -8.42 -29.53
C GLY A 356 13.03 -7.08 -29.92
N LEU A 357 11.72 -7.05 -30.17
CA LEU A 357 10.92 -5.89 -30.57
C LEU A 357 9.62 -5.86 -29.77
N ILE A 358 9.24 -4.69 -29.25
CA ILE A 358 7.96 -4.51 -28.57
C ILE A 358 6.92 -4.00 -29.57
N THR A 359 5.79 -4.70 -29.63
CA THR A 359 4.64 -4.37 -30.48
C THR A 359 3.51 -3.72 -29.69
N LYS A 360 2.61 -3.01 -30.40
CA LYS A 360 1.37 -2.48 -29.80
C LYS A 360 0.59 -3.57 -29.06
N THR A 361 0.50 -4.75 -29.67
CA THR A 361 -0.26 -5.88 -29.13
C THR A 361 0.29 -6.34 -27.78
N GLU A 362 1.61 -6.44 -27.65
CA GLU A 362 2.24 -6.87 -26.39
C GLU A 362 2.07 -5.83 -25.28
N ILE A 363 2.18 -4.55 -25.61
CA ILE A 363 1.90 -3.50 -24.64
C ILE A 363 0.43 -3.55 -24.21
N ASN A 364 -0.50 -3.71 -25.16
CA ASN A 364 -1.92 -3.86 -24.82
C ASN A 364 -2.22 -5.11 -23.98
N GLN A 365 -1.47 -6.20 -24.15
CA GLN A 365 -1.60 -7.37 -23.28
C GLN A 365 -1.22 -7.06 -21.82
N LEU A 366 -0.24 -6.16 -21.61
CA LEU A 366 0.20 -5.75 -20.28
C LEU A 366 -0.68 -4.67 -19.65
N PHE A 367 -1.26 -3.78 -20.46
CA PHE A 367 -2.07 -2.64 -20.00
C PHE A 367 -3.57 -2.78 -20.31
N GLY A 368 -4.06 -3.97 -20.65
CA GLY A 368 -5.51 -4.24 -20.76
C GLY A 368 -6.21 -3.57 -21.95
N ASP A 369 -5.57 -3.55 -23.12
CA ASP A 369 -6.10 -2.98 -24.38
C ASP A 369 -6.41 -1.46 -24.35
N GLU A 370 -5.83 -0.72 -23.42
CA GLU A 370 -6.07 0.73 -23.29
C GLU A 370 -5.41 1.60 -24.37
N ILE A 371 -4.47 1.04 -25.16
CA ILE A 371 -3.69 1.82 -26.14
C ILE A 371 -4.32 1.72 -27.51
N ASP A 372 -4.87 2.85 -27.98
CA ASP A 372 -5.39 2.98 -29.32
C ASP A 372 -4.28 3.26 -30.37
N ASP A 373 -4.65 3.29 -31.65
CA ASP A 373 -3.69 3.55 -32.74
C ASP A 373 -3.09 4.95 -32.71
N ASN A 374 -3.78 5.94 -32.13
CA ASN A 374 -3.28 7.31 -32.05
C ASN A 374 -2.22 7.42 -30.96
N MET A 375 -2.48 6.85 -29.79
CA MET A 375 -1.54 6.75 -28.68
C MET A 375 -0.29 5.97 -29.07
N TRP A 376 -0.45 4.84 -29.78
CA TRP A 376 0.68 4.07 -30.29
C TRP A 376 1.55 4.89 -31.25
N LYS A 377 0.94 5.62 -32.19
CA LYS A 377 1.66 6.51 -33.10
C LYS A 377 2.38 7.64 -32.37
N GLU A 378 1.85 8.15 -31.26
CA GLU A 378 2.53 9.15 -30.44
C GLU A 378 3.79 8.60 -29.76
N ILE A 379 3.76 7.35 -29.27
CA ILE A 379 4.96 6.69 -28.75
C ILE A 379 6.00 6.52 -29.84
N LEU A 380 5.61 5.94 -30.98
CA LEU A 380 6.54 5.67 -32.07
C LEU A 380 7.23 6.96 -32.53
N LYS A 381 6.50 8.08 -32.63
CA LYS A 381 7.10 9.40 -32.94
C LYS A 381 8.21 9.83 -31.99
N GLU A 382 8.19 9.38 -30.73
CA GLU A 382 9.21 9.75 -29.74
C GLU A 382 10.46 8.86 -29.81
N CYS A 383 10.33 7.60 -30.21
CA CYS A 383 11.41 6.62 -30.06
C CYS A 383 11.70 5.72 -31.26
N ASP A 384 10.74 5.46 -32.14
CA ASP A 384 10.89 4.61 -33.34
C ASP A 384 11.74 5.35 -34.39
N ALA A 385 13.04 5.05 -34.39
CA ALA A 385 14.02 5.74 -35.20
C ALA A 385 14.19 5.09 -36.58
N ASN A 386 13.82 3.81 -36.71
CA ASN A 386 13.91 3.06 -37.96
C ASN A 386 12.57 3.02 -38.74
N GLU A 387 11.50 3.57 -38.16
CA GLU A 387 10.14 3.64 -38.71
C GLU A 387 9.54 2.25 -39.03
N ASP A 388 9.93 1.23 -38.27
CA ASP A 388 9.42 -0.15 -38.44
C ASP A 388 8.07 -0.40 -37.74
N GLY A 389 7.59 0.60 -36.98
CA GLY A 389 6.32 0.54 -36.26
C GLY A 389 6.37 -0.28 -34.96
N MET A 390 7.56 -0.70 -34.54
CA MET A 390 7.86 -1.46 -33.33
C MET A 390 8.93 -0.72 -32.50
N ILE A 391 9.25 -1.25 -31.32
CA ILE A 391 10.25 -0.63 -30.44
C ILE A 391 11.34 -1.64 -30.12
N SER A 392 12.54 -1.44 -30.67
CA SER A 392 13.73 -2.20 -30.32
C SER A 392 14.26 -1.85 -28.93
N LEU A 393 15.15 -2.68 -28.37
CA LEU A 393 15.82 -2.38 -27.09
C LEU A 393 16.54 -1.02 -27.10
N SER A 394 17.18 -0.65 -28.20
CA SER A 394 17.82 0.66 -28.35
C SER A 394 16.83 1.81 -28.30
N GLU A 395 15.68 1.65 -28.93
CA GLU A 395 14.64 2.67 -28.99
C GLU A 395 13.89 2.77 -27.65
N PHE A 396 13.72 1.64 -26.97
CA PHE A 396 13.20 1.58 -25.61
C PHE A 396 14.12 2.28 -24.60
N ILE A 397 15.44 2.08 -24.71
CA ILE A 397 16.42 2.83 -23.92
C ILE A 397 16.30 4.33 -24.21
N ASN A 398 16.25 4.73 -25.48
CA ASN A 398 16.07 6.13 -25.87
C ASN A 398 14.74 6.72 -25.36
N LEU A 399 13.65 5.94 -25.39
CA LEU A 399 12.36 6.33 -24.85
C LEU A 399 12.50 6.67 -23.37
N LEU A 400 13.13 5.81 -22.57
CA LEU A 400 13.31 6.03 -21.13
C LEU A 400 14.33 7.14 -20.81
N GLU A 401 15.44 7.20 -21.54
CA GLU A 401 16.55 8.15 -21.32
C GLU A 401 16.29 9.54 -21.89
N SER A 402 15.45 9.69 -22.91
CA SER A 402 15.16 10.98 -23.53
C SER A 402 14.72 12.00 -22.48
N LYS A 403 15.54 13.04 -22.29
CA LYS A 403 15.11 14.27 -21.64
C LYS A 403 14.04 14.90 -22.53
N PHE A 404 12.98 15.42 -21.93
CA PHE A 404 12.09 16.33 -22.63
C PHE A 404 12.92 17.50 -23.14
N LYS A 405 13.33 17.46 -24.42
CA LYS A 405 13.73 18.65 -25.15
C LYS A 405 12.46 19.43 -25.43
N GLY A 406 11.89 20.05 -24.40
CA GLY A 406 10.98 21.16 -24.60
C GLY A 406 11.76 22.21 -25.37
N LYS A 407 11.39 22.44 -26.63
CA LYS A 407 11.77 23.68 -27.31
C LYS A 407 11.22 24.82 -26.46
N LEU A 408 12.13 25.64 -25.92
CA LEU A 408 11.84 26.96 -25.39
C LEU A 408 11.10 27.81 -26.43
#